data_AF-A0A7C5NJK4-F1
#
_entry.id   AF-A0A7C5NJK4-F1
#
_cell.length_a   1.000
_cell.length_b   1.000
_cell.length_c   1.000
_cell.angle_alpha   90.00
_cell.angle_beta   90.00
_cell.angle_gamma   90.00
#
_symmetry.space_group_name_H-M   'P 1'
#
loop_
_entity.id
_entity.type
_entity.pdbx_description
1 polymer ?
#
loop_
_entity_poly.entity_id
_entity_poly.type
_entity_poly.pdbx_seq_one_letter_code
_entity_poly.pdbx_strand_id
1 'polypeptide(L)'
;MTSKINIPVWAWLVLPVIVGILAGCEINDDDDSSSNGLVIVPVSVSFNASSPTNILFTASGGVPPYKWYVADNSLGSIVSSGTTAIYTSSTNAGRNFVTVMDAESNTVSATVNQL
;
A
#
# COMPACT_ATOMS: atom_id res chain seq x y z
N MET A 1 -38.40 -11.99 3.60
CA MET A 1 -37.26 -12.86 3.97
C MET A 1 -36.09 -11.94 4.28
N THR A 2 -35.85 -11.73 5.57
CA THR A 2 -34.96 -10.67 6.09
C THR A 2 -33.55 -11.22 6.27
N SER A 3 -32.60 -10.78 5.44
CA SER A 3 -31.19 -11.18 5.58
C SER A 3 -30.56 -10.49 6.80
N LYS A 4 -30.16 -11.31 7.77
CA LYS A 4 -29.40 -10.87 8.95
C LYS A 4 -27.94 -10.66 8.54
N ILE A 5 -27.45 -9.43 8.68
CA ILE A 5 -26.03 -9.08 8.53
C ILE A 5 -25.30 -9.52 9.81
N ASN A 6 -24.30 -10.39 9.64
CA ASN A 6 -23.51 -10.96 10.73
C ASN A 6 -22.18 -10.19 10.81
N ILE A 7 -22.05 -9.29 11.79
CA ILE A 7 -20.85 -8.43 11.96
C ILE A 7 -19.88 -9.12 12.93
N PRO A 8 -18.62 -9.39 12.56
CA PRO A 8 -17.66 -10.07 13.43
C PRO A 8 -17.20 -9.20 14.61
N VAL A 9 -17.19 -9.81 15.79
CA VAL A 9 -17.00 -9.25 17.15
C VAL A 9 -15.60 -8.68 17.48
N TRP A 10 -14.73 -8.42 16.51
CA TRP A 10 -13.42 -7.80 16.77
C TRP A 10 -13.43 -6.26 16.75
N ALA A 11 -14.57 -5.67 16.39
CA ALA A 11 -14.73 -4.22 16.26
C ALA A 11 -15.11 -3.55 17.59
N TRP A 12 -14.16 -3.46 18.54
CA TRP A 12 -14.29 -2.58 19.72
C TRP A 12 -12.93 -2.02 20.13
N LEU A 13 -12.63 -0.79 19.73
CA LEU A 13 -12.03 0.16 20.66
C LEU A 13 -12.49 1.57 20.28
N VAL A 14 -13.63 1.96 20.84
CA VAL A 14 -14.04 3.36 20.93
C VAL A 14 -13.31 3.96 22.14
N LEU A 15 -12.50 5.00 21.89
CA LEU A 15 -12.23 6.03 22.89
C LEU A 15 -12.86 7.32 22.36
N PRO A 16 -13.93 7.83 22.97
CA PRO A 16 -14.37 9.18 22.71
C PRO A 16 -13.58 10.12 23.63
N VAL A 17 -12.84 11.06 23.06
CA VAL A 17 -12.36 12.22 23.82
C VAL A 17 -12.71 13.50 23.08
N ILE A 18 -13.84 14.04 23.53
CA ILE A 18 -14.09 15.45 23.87
C ILE A 18 -13.86 16.50 22.76
N VAL A 19 -15.01 16.95 22.28
CA VAL A 19 -15.35 18.22 21.64
C VAL A 19 -14.46 19.40 22.09
N GLY A 20 -13.81 20.03 21.12
CA GLY A 20 -13.24 21.37 21.22
C GLY A 20 -13.60 22.15 19.96
N ILE A 21 -14.71 22.87 20.01
CA ILE A 21 -15.20 23.74 18.94
C ILE A 21 -14.28 24.97 18.90
N LEU A 22 -13.39 25.06 17.92
CA LEU A 22 -12.96 26.35 17.41
C LEU A 22 -13.59 26.53 16.04
N ALA A 23 -14.51 27.48 15.95
CA ALA A 23 -15.00 28.01 14.71
C ALA A 23 -13.84 28.66 13.95
N GLY A 24 -13.30 27.92 13.00
CA GLY A 24 -12.56 28.44 11.85
C GLY A 24 -13.28 27.92 10.62
N CYS A 25 -14.36 28.59 10.21
CA CYS A 25 -14.90 28.40 8.88
C CYS A 25 -13.90 28.99 7.90
N GLU A 26 -13.11 28.15 7.24
CA GLU A 26 -12.70 28.44 5.86
C GLU A 26 -13.26 27.30 5.00
N ILE A 27 -14.47 27.53 4.51
CA ILE A 27 -15.03 26.79 3.38
C ILE A 27 -14.48 27.55 2.18
N ASN A 28 -13.32 27.12 1.68
CA ASN A 28 -12.90 27.45 0.34
C ASN A 28 -13.17 26.20 -0.50
N ASP A 29 -14.12 26.36 -1.41
CA ASP A 29 -14.57 25.40 -2.40
C ASP A 29 -13.43 24.90 -3.32
N ASP A 30 -13.72 23.79 -3.98
CA ASP A 30 -13.07 23.27 -5.18
C ASP A 30 -11.73 22.53 -5.03
N ASP A 31 -11.79 21.33 -4.44
CA ASP A 31 -11.12 20.17 -5.06
C ASP A 31 -11.75 18.85 -4.59
N ASP A 32 -12.90 18.47 -5.14
CA ASP A 32 -13.26 17.04 -5.21
C ASP A 32 -12.40 16.39 -6.29
N SER A 33 -11.09 16.41 -6.04
CA SER A 33 -10.12 15.63 -6.74
C SER A 33 -10.53 14.19 -6.54
N SER A 34 -11.16 13.64 -7.56
CA SER A 34 -11.13 12.21 -7.89
C SER A 34 -9.67 11.80 -8.18
N SER A 35 -8.71 12.20 -7.33
CA SER A 35 -7.42 11.57 -7.21
C SER A 35 -7.75 10.14 -6.82
N ASN A 36 -7.82 9.27 -7.83
CA ASN A 36 -7.75 7.84 -7.60
C ASN A 36 -6.38 7.66 -6.96
N GLY A 37 -6.29 7.71 -5.62
CA GLY A 37 -5.01 7.72 -4.93
C GLY A 37 -4.15 6.57 -5.43
N LEU A 38 -2.83 6.80 -5.52
CA LEU A 38 -1.91 5.74 -5.91
C LEU A 38 -2.04 4.58 -4.90
N VAL A 39 -2.27 3.36 -5.40
CA VAL A 39 -2.42 2.14 -4.60
C VAL A 39 -1.49 1.07 -5.16
N ILE A 40 -0.94 0.25 -4.26
CA ILE A 40 -0.14 -0.94 -4.58
C ILE A 40 -0.81 -2.19 -4.01
N VAL A 41 -0.91 -3.25 -4.81
CA VAL A 41 -1.45 -4.55 -4.41
C VAL A 41 -0.48 -5.65 -4.80
N PRO A 42 -0.15 -6.59 -3.89
CA PRO A 42 -0.51 -6.62 -2.47
C PRO A 42 0.22 -5.56 -1.64
N VAL A 43 -0.37 -5.12 -0.52
CA VAL A 43 0.26 -4.17 0.43
C VAL A 43 1.25 -4.84 1.38
N SER A 44 1.12 -6.14 1.60
CA SER A 44 2.00 -6.92 2.46
C SER A 44 2.02 -8.38 2.04
N VAL A 45 3.20 -8.99 2.08
CA VAL A 45 3.40 -10.42 1.80
C VAL A 45 4.36 -11.02 2.81
N SER A 46 4.18 -12.30 3.12
CA SER A 46 5.08 -13.05 4.02
C SER A 46 5.29 -14.46 3.50
N PHE A 47 6.55 -14.89 3.47
CA PHE A 47 6.96 -16.22 3.02
C PHE A 47 8.30 -16.60 3.65
N ASN A 48 8.64 -17.88 3.58
CA ASN A 48 9.88 -18.41 4.12
C ASN A 48 11.04 -18.24 3.11
N ALA A 49 12.19 -17.74 3.58
CA ALA A 49 13.34 -17.38 2.77
C ALA A 49 14.19 -18.56 2.28
N SER A 50 13.75 -19.82 2.45
CA SER A 50 14.52 -20.99 1.99
C SER A 50 14.69 -21.09 0.48
N SER A 51 13.87 -20.39 -0.31
CA SER A 51 13.98 -20.36 -1.77
C SER A 51 13.57 -19.01 -2.36
N PRO A 52 14.17 -18.58 -3.48
CA PRO A 52 13.73 -17.39 -4.21
C PRO A 52 12.23 -17.48 -4.55
N THR A 53 11.50 -16.39 -4.28
CA THR A 53 10.07 -16.28 -4.51
C THR A 53 9.79 -15.05 -5.39
N ASN A 54 8.97 -15.24 -6.42
CA ASN A 54 8.52 -14.14 -7.29
C ASN A 54 7.16 -13.62 -6.80
N ILE A 55 7.06 -12.31 -6.65
CA ILE A 55 5.85 -11.63 -6.16
C ILE A 55 5.47 -10.56 -7.17
N LEU A 56 4.25 -10.67 -7.71
CA LEU A 56 3.69 -9.68 -8.60
C LEU A 56 3.01 -8.58 -7.78
N PHE A 57 3.46 -7.34 -7.99
CA PHE A 57 2.82 -6.12 -7.53
C PHE A 57 2.11 -5.43 -8.70
N THR A 58 0.96 -4.83 -8.41
CA THR A 58 0.19 -4.01 -9.34
C THR A 58 -0.08 -2.65 -8.71
N ALA A 59 0.23 -1.59 -9.44
CA ALA A 59 -0.14 -0.22 -9.13
C ALA A 59 -1.43 0.16 -9.87
N SER A 60 -2.28 0.93 -9.19
CA SER A 60 -3.51 1.49 -9.73
C SER A 60 -3.75 2.87 -9.14
N GLY A 61 -4.51 3.72 -9.84
CA GLY A 61 -4.63 5.13 -9.45
C GLY A 61 -3.33 5.91 -9.71
N GLY A 62 -3.26 7.15 -9.24
CA GLY A 62 -2.17 8.08 -9.51
C GLY A 62 -2.07 8.48 -10.98
N VAL A 63 -0.98 9.15 -11.31
CA VAL A 63 -0.69 9.62 -12.67
C VAL A 63 0.48 8.84 -13.27
N PRO A 64 0.30 7.99 -14.31
CA PRO A 64 1.42 7.31 -14.96
C PRO A 64 2.36 8.32 -15.66
N PRO A 65 3.65 8.01 -15.84
CA PRO A 65 4.29 6.71 -15.64
C PRO A 65 4.65 6.38 -14.18
N TYR A 66 4.61 5.10 -13.84
CA TYR A 66 5.04 4.60 -12.53
C TYR A 66 6.52 4.21 -12.52
N LYS A 67 7.19 4.53 -11.41
CA LYS A 67 8.56 4.15 -11.11
C LYS A 67 8.58 3.23 -9.89
N TRP A 68 9.28 2.11 -10.01
CA TRP A 68 9.33 1.08 -8.98
C TRP A 68 10.74 0.95 -8.43
N TYR A 69 10.84 0.73 -7.12
CA TYR A 69 12.13 0.49 -6.46
C TYR A 69 11.98 -0.42 -5.23
N VAL A 70 13.08 -1.02 -4.84
CA VAL A 70 13.22 -1.87 -3.66
C VAL A 70 14.13 -1.17 -2.66
N ALA A 71 13.80 -1.23 -1.36
CA ALA A 71 14.58 -0.57 -0.32
C ALA A 71 15.92 -1.28 -0.05
N ASP A 72 15.95 -2.61 -0.10
CA ASP A 72 17.14 -3.41 0.14
C ASP A 72 17.39 -4.43 -0.99
N ASN A 73 18.42 -4.21 -1.79
CA ASN A 73 18.81 -5.09 -2.88
C ASN A 73 19.44 -6.42 -2.42
N SER A 74 19.84 -6.55 -1.15
CA SER A 74 20.34 -7.81 -0.59
C SER A 74 19.21 -8.79 -0.26
N LEU A 75 17.98 -8.28 -0.09
CA LEU A 75 16.78 -9.06 0.17
C LEU A 75 16.02 -9.41 -1.12
N GLY A 76 16.20 -8.66 -2.20
CA GLY A 76 15.64 -8.98 -3.51
C GLY A 76 15.78 -7.87 -4.55
N SER A 77 15.29 -8.15 -5.76
CA SER A 77 15.36 -7.25 -6.92
C SER A 77 13.98 -7.06 -7.53
N ILE A 78 13.77 -5.93 -8.22
CA ILE A 78 12.48 -5.63 -8.87
C ILE A 78 12.64 -5.37 -10.35
N VAL A 79 11.74 -5.92 -11.16
CA VAL A 79 11.61 -5.65 -12.60
C VAL A 79 10.20 -5.17 -12.86
N SER A 80 10.04 -3.97 -13.42
CA SER A 80 8.73 -3.35 -13.65
C SER A 80 8.39 -3.20 -15.12
N SER A 81 7.09 -3.30 -15.43
CA SER A 81 6.50 -2.98 -16.72
C SER A 81 5.20 -2.20 -16.50
N GLY A 82 5.28 -0.87 -16.63
CA GLY A 82 4.16 0.05 -16.45
C GLY A 82 3.51 -0.08 -15.07
N THR A 83 2.26 -0.54 -15.04
CA THR A 83 1.44 -0.73 -13.83
C THR A 83 1.86 -1.93 -12.99
N THR A 84 2.73 -2.81 -13.49
CA THR A 84 3.10 -4.04 -12.77
C THR A 84 4.57 -4.10 -12.47
N ALA A 85 4.94 -4.78 -11.39
CA ALA A 85 6.32 -5.09 -11.07
C ALA A 85 6.46 -6.45 -10.42
N ILE A 86 7.48 -7.20 -10.83
CA ILE A 86 7.82 -8.50 -10.25
C ILE A 86 9.02 -8.29 -9.34
N TYR A 87 8.81 -8.50 -8.04
CA TYR A 87 9.87 -8.66 -7.06
C TYR A 87 10.36 -10.09 -7.08
N THR A 88 11.68 -10.29 -7.12
CA THR A 88 12.34 -11.60 -6.95
C THR A 88 13.14 -11.57 -5.67
N SER A 89 12.73 -12.36 -4.68
CA SER A 89 13.42 -12.43 -3.40
C SER A 89 14.78 -13.13 -3.49
N SER A 90 15.68 -12.77 -2.59
CA SER A 90 16.83 -13.60 -2.25
C SER A 90 16.42 -14.68 -1.21
N THR A 91 17.40 -15.44 -0.73
CA THR A 91 17.22 -16.42 0.37
C THR A 91 17.60 -15.86 1.74
N ASN A 92 17.78 -14.55 1.86
CA ASN A 92 18.07 -13.89 3.13
C ASN A 92 16.75 -13.59 3.86
N ALA A 93 16.67 -13.96 5.14
CA ALA A 93 15.57 -13.53 5.98
C ALA A 93 15.69 -12.02 6.28
N GLY A 94 14.56 -11.33 6.32
CA GLY A 94 14.50 -9.89 6.54
C GLY A 94 13.23 -9.25 6.00
N ARG A 95 13.04 -7.98 6.35
CA ARG A 95 11.94 -7.16 5.84
C ARG A 95 12.47 -6.24 4.74
N ASN A 96 11.81 -6.28 3.60
CA ASN A 96 12.05 -5.37 2.49
C ASN A 96 10.80 -4.51 2.21
N PHE A 97 10.98 -3.44 1.46
CA PHE A 97 9.89 -2.58 0.99
C PHE A 97 9.96 -2.44 -0.52
N VAL A 98 8.82 -2.65 -1.18
CA VAL A 98 8.63 -2.35 -2.60
C VAL A 98 7.82 -1.08 -2.70
N THR A 99 8.38 -0.04 -3.31
CA THR A 99 7.71 1.24 -3.44
C THR A 99 7.43 1.55 -4.89
N VAL A 100 6.23 2.08 -5.14
CA VAL A 100 5.86 2.67 -6.43
C VAL A 100 5.65 4.17 -6.26
N MET A 101 6.15 4.93 -7.22
CA MET A 101 5.99 6.37 -7.33
C MET A 101 5.34 6.72 -8.66
N ASP A 102 4.37 7.62 -8.67
CA ASP A 102 3.73 8.11 -9.89
C ASP A 102 4.44 9.37 -10.46
N ALA A 103 3.91 9.95 -11.54
CA ALA A 103 4.47 11.12 -12.20
C ALA A 103 4.37 12.41 -11.37
N GLU A 104 3.42 12.47 -10.43
CA GLU A 104 3.20 13.59 -9.52
C GLU A 104 3.98 13.45 -8.21
N SER A 105 4.85 12.43 -8.13
CA SER A 105 5.66 12.10 -6.94
C SER A 105 4.86 11.58 -5.75
N ASN A 106 3.63 11.12 -5.96
CA ASN A 106 2.91 10.34 -4.96
C ASN A 106 3.62 8.99 -4.79
N THR A 107 3.75 8.52 -3.55
CA THR A 107 4.44 7.25 -3.25
C THR A 107 3.60 6.35 -2.36
N VAL A 108 3.64 5.05 -2.64
CA VAL A 108 3.09 4.02 -1.76
C VAL A 108 4.00 2.81 -1.71
N SER A 109 4.08 2.17 -0.55
CA SER A 109 4.97 1.04 -0.30
C SER A 109 4.21 -0.20 0.12
N ALA A 110 4.67 -1.36 -0.35
CA ALA A 110 4.28 -2.67 0.13
C ALA A 110 5.40 -3.29 0.97
N THR A 111 5.02 -4.04 2.01
CA THR A 111 5.96 -4.74 2.90
C THR A 111 6.19 -6.17 2.42
N VAL A 112 7.45 -6.57 2.31
CA VAL A 112 7.85 -7.95 1.99
C VAL A 112 8.57 -8.52 3.19
N ASN A 113 8.00 -9.54 3.84
CA ASN A 113 8.59 -10.17 5.01
C ASN A 113 9.09 -11.59 4.67
N GLN A 114 10.40 -11.76 4.65
CA GLN A 114 11.09 -13.01 4.33
C GLN A 114 11.53 -13.62 5.66
N LEU A 115 10.93 -14.75 6.03
CA LEU A 115 11.11 -15.41 7.33
C LEU A 115 12.20 -16.47 7.30
#